data_AF-A0A961HMR1-F1
#
_entry.id   AF-A0A961HMR1-F1
#
_cell.length_a   1.000
_cell.length_b   1.000
_cell.length_c   1.000
_cell.angle_alpha   90.00
_cell.angle_beta   90.00
_cell.angle_gamma   90.00
#
_symmetry.space_group_name_H-M   'P 1'
#
loop_
_entity.id
_entity.type
_entity.pdbx_description
1 polymer ?
#
loop_
_entity_poly.entity_id
_entity_poly.type
_entity_poly.pdbx_seq_one_letter_code
_entity_poly.pdbx_strand_id
1 'polypeptide(L)'
;TKPWNGGYLDGVDNGLFDAWLLGWTGDYNSANNFIGTFFGADSNDFHTWSTDFGKTLSKELDETNGIVDEGERTTAYEALNQKIMEDYLPGLPISHSPPALVVGKGVEGLTASPLTAEMFDTVTVSKS
;
A
#
# COMPACT_ATOMS: atom_id res chain seq x y z
N THR A 1 -14.92 14.55 14.94
CA THR A 1 -13.86 13.70 14.35
C THR A 1 -14.46 12.33 14.13
N LYS A 2 -14.20 11.70 12.97
CA LYS A 2 -14.65 10.32 12.70
C LYS A 2 -13.56 9.33 13.14
N PRO A 3 -13.91 8.09 13.54
CA PRO A 3 -12.91 7.04 13.73
C PRO A 3 -12.19 6.73 12.41
N TRP A 4 -11.00 6.14 12.48
CA TRP A 4 -10.25 5.75 11.29
C TRP A 4 -11.04 4.73 10.46
N ASN A 5 -11.27 3.55 11.03
CA ASN A 5 -12.11 2.50 10.46
C ASN A 5 -13.60 2.74 10.81
N GLY A 6 -14.52 2.49 9.88
CA GLY A 6 -15.95 2.77 10.08
C GLY A 6 -16.27 4.28 10.04
N GLY A 7 -15.36 5.11 9.52
CA GLY A 7 -15.44 6.56 9.63
C GLY A 7 -14.71 7.32 8.53
N TYR A 8 -13.39 7.46 8.63
CA TYR A 8 -12.56 8.12 7.61
C TYR A 8 -12.49 7.27 6.34
N LEU A 9 -12.14 5.99 6.48
CA LEU A 9 -12.03 5.06 5.35
C LEU A 9 -13.37 4.88 4.63
N ASP A 10 -14.47 4.67 5.36
CA ASP A 10 -15.80 4.64 4.75
C ASP A 10 -16.11 5.92 3.96
N GLY A 11 -15.59 7.08 4.38
CA GLY A 11 -15.73 8.33 3.65
C GLY A 11 -14.93 8.36 2.35
N VAL A 12 -13.72 7.80 2.36
CA VAL A 12 -12.89 7.60 1.16
C VAL A 12 -13.60 6.67 0.18
N ASP A 13 -14.07 5.51 0.65
CA ASP A 13 -14.72 4.49 -0.16
C ASP A 13 -16.03 4.97 -0.79
N ASN A 14 -16.75 5.86 -0.10
CA ASN A 14 -17.99 6.46 -0.62
C ASN A 14 -17.77 7.76 -1.40
N GLY A 15 -16.51 8.13 -1.71
CA GLY A 15 -16.19 9.31 -2.52
C GLY A 15 -16.61 10.63 -1.88
N LEU A 16 -16.55 10.73 -0.53
CA LEU A 16 -16.98 11.93 0.20
C LEU A 16 -15.96 13.07 0.20
N PHE A 17 -14.76 12.84 -0.33
CA PHE A 17 -13.65 13.81 -0.31
C PHE A 17 -13.12 14.04 -1.73
N ASP A 18 -12.82 15.30 -2.06
CA ASP A 18 -12.14 15.64 -3.32
C ASP A 18 -10.68 15.16 -3.34
N ALA A 19 -10.05 15.09 -2.16
CA ALA A 19 -8.72 14.55 -1.94
C ALA A 19 -8.59 14.04 -0.49
N TRP A 20 -7.80 13.00 -0.29
CA TRP A 20 -7.57 12.38 1.02
C TRP A 20 -6.13 11.88 1.15
N LEU A 21 -5.72 11.58 2.39
CA LEU A 21 -4.42 10.99 2.68
C LEU A 21 -4.63 9.51 2.94
N LEU A 22 -3.92 8.68 2.17
CA LEU A 22 -3.86 7.25 2.36
C LEU A 22 -2.40 6.81 2.31
N GLY A 23 -2.10 5.72 3.01
CA GLY A 23 -0.77 5.11 3.01
C GLY A 23 -0.90 3.60 3.04
N TRP A 24 0.19 2.91 2.70
CA TRP A 24 0.24 1.46 2.70
C TRP A 24 1.57 0.98 3.25
N THR A 25 1.50 -0.07 4.07
CA THR A 25 2.66 -0.90 4.40
C THR A 25 2.51 -2.20 3.62
N GLY A 26 3.55 -2.61 2.90
CA GLY A 26 3.50 -3.85 2.15
C GLY A 26 3.26 -5.06 3.07
N ASP A 27 2.33 -5.91 2.66
CA ASP A 27 2.00 -7.21 3.24
C ASP A 27 2.94 -8.31 2.74
N TYR A 28 3.56 -8.14 1.57
CA TYR A 28 4.56 -9.05 1.01
C TYR A 28 5.52 -8.34 0.05
N ASN A 29 6.68 -8.95 -0.19
CA ASN A 29 7.76 -8.34 -0.98
C ASN A 29 7.51 -8.40 -2.50
N SER A 30 6.55 -7.63 -2.99
CA SER A 30 6.25 -7.46 -4.42
C SER A 30 5.79 -6.04 -4.73
N ALA A 31 6.24 -5.49 -5.87
CA ALA A 31 5.74 -4.19 -6.35
C ALA A 31 4.21 -4.18 -6.53
N ASN A 32 3.61 -5.32 -6.90
CA ASN A 32 2.15 -5.45 -7.04
C ASN A 32 1.40 -5.12 -5.75
N ASN A 33 1.99 -5.43 -4.59
CA ASN A 33 1.37 -5.21 -3.30
C ASN A 33 1.26 -3.73 -2.92
N PHE A 34 1.86 -2.83 -3.73
CA PHE A 34 1.66 -1.40 -3.62
C PHE A 34 0.72 -0.91 -4.74
N ILE A 35 1.21 -0.83 -5.98
CA ILE A 35 0.44 -0.23 -7.08
C ILE A 35 -0.75 -1.09 -7.53
N GLY A 36 -0.66 -2.41 -7.40
CA GLY A 36 -1.78 -3.32 -7.64
C GLY A 36 -2.86 -3.22 -6.57
N THR A 37 -2.47 -3.12 -5.29
CA THR A 37 -3.42 -2.87 -4.18
C THR A 37 -4.20 -1.57 -4.40
N PHE A 38 -3.52 -0.50 -4.79
CA PHE A 38 -4.17 0.80 -4.97
C PHE A 38 -5.03 0.91 -6.23
N PHE A 39 -4.64 0.25 -7.34
CA PHE A 39 -5.22 0.57 -8.65
C PHE A 39 -5.65 -0.65 -9.48
N GLY A 40 -5.34 -1.87 -9.03
CA GLY A 40 -5.55 -3.10 -9.81
C GLY A 40 -6.98 -3.62 -9.79
N ALA A 41 -7.71 -3.44 -8.68
CA ALA A 41 -9.08 -3.91 -8.55
C ALA A 41 -10.11 -2.91 -9.12
N ASP A 42 -11.24 -3.43 -9.63
CA ASP A 42 -12.38 -2.62 -10.08
C ASP A 42 -12.91 -1.68 -8.97
N SER A 43 -12.83 -2.13 -7.72
CA SER A 43 -13.15 -1.33 -6.54
C SER A 43 -11.86 -1.11 -5.76
N ASN A 44 -11.39 0.13 -5.71
CA ASN A 44 -10.20 0.54 -4.98
C ASN A 44 -10.39 1.94 -4.40
N ASP A 45 -9.60 2.27 -3.37
CA ASP A 45 -9.74 3.51 -2.62
C ASP A 45 -9.50 4.78 -3.46
N PHE A 46 -8.85 4.64 -4.63
CA PHE A 46 -8.59 5.71 -5.59
C PHE A 46 -9.63 5.83 -6.69
N HIS A 47 -10.66 4.97 -6.67
CA HIS A 47 -11.76 4.96 -7.63
C HIS A 47 -11.31 4.95 -9.09
N THR A 48 -10.11 4.42 -9.38
CA THR A 48 -9.49 4.53 -10.71
C THR A 48 -10.35 3.87 -11.78
N TRP A 49 -11.09 2.81 -11.46
CA TRP A 49 -11.96 2.13 -12.41
C TRP A 49 -13.05 3.02 -13.01
N SER A 50 -13.45 4.07 -12.31
CA SER A 50 -14.44 5.05 -12.80
C SER A 50 -13.85 6.08 -13.78
N THR A 51 -12.51 6.13 -13.91
CA THR A 51 -11.82 6.97 -14.88
C THR A 51 -11.80 6.31 -16.26
N ASP A 52 -11.43 7.09 -17.27
CA ASP A 52 -11.24 6.59 -18.64
C ASP A 52 -10.04 5.63 -18.78
N PHE A 53 -9.01 5.81 -17.97
CA PHE A 53 -7.80 4.99 -17.98
C PHE A 53 -7.86 3.75 -17.05
N GLY A 54 -8.75 3.73 -16.07
CA GLY A 54 -8.74 2.73 -14.98
C GLY A 54 -8.70 1.27 -15.43
N LYS A 55 -9.51 0.93 -16.44
CA LYS A 55 -9.56 -0.43 -17.00
C LYS A 55 -8.27 -0.82 -17.71
N THR A 56 -7.64 0.14 -18.39
CA THR A 56 -6.35 -0.06 -19.03
C THR A 56 -5.27 -0.26 -17.97
N LEU A 57 -5.25 0.59 -16.94
CA LEU A 57 -4.30 0.48 -15.84
C LEU A 57 -4.40 -0.87 -15.09
N SER A 58 -5.62 -1.28 -14.74
CA SER A 58 -5.87 -2.58 -14.08
C SER A 58 -5.35 -3.75 -14.94
N LYS A 59 -5.64 -3.73 -16.24
CA LYS A 59 -5.11 -4.73 -17.19
C LYS A 59 -3.58 -4.71 -17.28
N GLU A 60 -2.96 -3.53 -17.36
CA GLU A 60 -1.51 -3.38 -17.43
C GLU A 60 -0.83 -3.90 -16.16
N LEU A 61 -1.44 -3.69 -14.99
CA LEU A 61 -0.99 -4.23 -13.71
C LEU A 61 -1.06 -5.76 -13.68
N ASP A 62 -2.18 -6.34 -14.11
CA ASP A 62 -2.35 -7.80 -14.20
C ASP A 62 -1.34 -8.45 -15.14
N GLU A 63 -1.15 -7.89 -16.34
CA GLU A 63 -0.19 -8.37 -17.32
C GLU A 63 1.25 -8.28 -16.79
N THR A 64 1.61 -7.15 -16.16
CA THR A 64 2.92 -6.96 -15.55
C THR A 64 3.17 -7.95 -14.41
N ASN A 65 2.17 -8.14 -13.54
CA ASN A 65 2.26 -9.10 -12.44
C ASN A 65 2.38 -10.55 -12.93
N GLY A 66 1.81 -10.88 -14.09
CA GLY A 66 1.90 -12.19 -14.72
C GLY A 66 3.27 -12.54 -15.32
N ILE A 67 4.20 -11.58 -15.43
CA ILE A 67 5.55 -11.84 -15.95
C ILE A 67 6.31 -12.74 -14.96
N VAL A 68 6.82 -13.87 -15.47
CA VAL A 68 7.51 -14.89 -14.65
C VAL A 68 8.94 -14.50 -14.33
N ASP A 69 9.67 -13.99 -15.33
CA ASP A 69 11.05 -13.54 -15.14
C ASP A 69 11.09 -12.27 -14.27
N GLU A 70 11.90 -12.30 -13.21
CA GLU A 70 11.94 -11.22 -12.23
C GLU A 70 12.54 -9.93 -12.80
N GLY A 71 13.54 -10.04 -13.68
CA GLY A 71 14.19 -8.87 -14.28
C GLY A 71 13.29 -8.18 -15.29
N GLU A 72 12.61 -8.97 -16.13
CA GLU A 72 11.59 -8.46 -17.05
C GLU A 72 10.42 -7.84 -16.29
N ARG A 73 9.93 -8.50 -15.23
CA ARG A 73 8.85 -7.98 -14.39
C ARG A 73 9.23 -6.67 -13.70
N THR A 74 10.46 -6.58 -13.19
CA THR A 74 10.96 -5.35 -12.56
C THR A 74 10.98 -4.20 -13.55
N THR A 75 11.55 -4.43 -14.74
CA THR A 75 11.59 -3.43 -15.82
C THR A 75 10.19 -2.98 -16.23
N ALA A 76 9.25 -3.92 -16.35
CA ALA A 76 7.86 -3.61 -16.69
C ALA A 76 7.16 -2.78 -15.58
N TYR A 77 7.39 -3.11 -14.30
CA TYR A 77 6.86 -2.32 -13.19
C TYR A 77 7.44 -0.91 -13.11
N GLU A 78 8.74 -0.74 -13.37
CA GLU A 78 9.36 0.59 -13.42
C GLU A 78 8.72 1.46 -14.50
N ALA A 79 8.54 0.91 -15.71
CA ALA A 79 7.88 1.60 -16.81
C ALA A 79 6.41 1.92 -16.51
N LEU A 80 5.67 0.96 -15.93
CA LEU A 80 4.28 1.17 -15.55
C LEU A 80 4.14 2.21 -14.43
N ASN A 81 5.03 2.20 -13.45
CA ASN A 81 5.03 3.19 -12.37
C ASN A 81 5.34 4.61 -12.89
N GLN A 82 6.25 4.75 -13.86
CA GLN A 82 6.49 6.02 -14.54
C GLN A 82 5.22 6.48 -15.27
N LYS A 83 4.59 5.59 -16.03
CA LYS A 83 3.33 5.87 -16.75
C LYS A 83 2.20 6.31 -15.80
N ILE A 84 2.06 5.65 -14.65
CA ILE A 84 1.08 6.03 -13.62
C ILE A 84 1.29 7.49 -13.20
N MET A 85 2.54 7.95 -13.05
CA MET A 85 2.83 9.31 -12.61
C MET A 85 2.72 10.35 -13.73
N GLU A 86 3.07 10.01 -14.96
CA GLU A 86 3.13 10.96 -16.08
C GLU A 86 1.78 11.10 -16.80
N ASP A 87 1.05 10.00 -16.98
CA ASP A 87 -0.13 9.97 -17.85
C ASP A 87 -1.46 9.98 -17.07
N TYR A 88 -1.50 9.32 -15.90
CA TYR A 88 -2.74 9.07 -15.16
C TYR A 88 -2.87 9.89 -13.89
N LEU A 89 -1.78 9.98 -13.12
CA LEU A 89 -1.65 10.62 -11.80
C LEU A 89 -2.87 10.41 -10.86
N PRO A 90 -3.28 9.15 -10.58
CA PRO A 90 -4.42 8.88 -9.69
C PRO A 90 -4.13 9.24 -8.22
N GLY A 91 -2.86 9.31 -7.84
CA GLY A 91 -2.42 9.70 -6.50
C GLY A 91 -0.99 10.24 -6.52
N LEU A 92 -0.65 11.06 -5.52
CA LEU A 92 0.67 11.69 -5.41
C LEU A 92 1.47 11.04 -4.26
N PRO A 93 2.63 10.41 -4.55
CA PRO A 93 3.53 9.93 -3.51
C PRO A 93 4.13 11.11 -2.74
N ILE A 94 3.93 11.15 -1.42
CA ILE A 94 4.42 12.25 -0.57
C ILE A 94 5.68 11.87 0.21
N SER A 95 5.72 10.67 0.80
CA SER A 95 6.82 10.25 1.65
C SER A 95 6.88 8.73 1.83
N HIS A 96 8.07 8.22 2.13
CA HIS A 96 8.27 6.90 2.74
C HIS A 96 9.21 7.07 3.94
N SER A 97 8.94 6.38 5.04
CA SER A 97 9.76 6.47 6.26
C SER A 97 9.94 5.08 6.89
N PRO A 98 11.10 4.82 7.53
CA PRO A 98 11.20 3.63 8.38
C PRO A 98 10.19 3.73 9.54
N PRO A 99 9.50 2.63 9.90
CA PRO A 99 8.61 2.63 11.06
C PRO A 99 9.41 2.83 12.35
N ALA A 100 8.82 3.54 13.31
CA ALA A 100 9.38 3.72 14.64
C ALA A 100 8.62 2.85 15.64
N LEU A 101 9.36 2.02 16.38
CA LEU A 101 8.81 1.17 17.44
C LEU A 101 9.51 1.51 18.75
N VAL A 102 8.72 1.82 19.78
CA VAL A 102 9.23 2.14 21.12
C VAL A 102 8.59 1.17 22.10
N VAL A 103 9.43 0.52 22.91
CA VAL A 103 9.00 -0.42 23.94
C VAL A 103 9.45 0.01 25.33
N GLY A 104 8.74 -0.46 26.36
CA GLY A 104 9.13 -0.23 27.75
C GLY A 104 10.41 -0.99 28.13
N LYS A 105 11.11 -0.55 29.18
CA LYS A 105 12.40 -1.14 29.63
C LYS A 105 12.32 -2.63 29.94
N GLY A 106 11.17 -3.13 30.40
CA GLY A 106 10.97 -4.54 30.72
C GLY A 106 10.55 -5.42 29.55
N VAL A 107 10.41 -4.88 28.34
CA VAL A 107 10.01 -5.64 27.15
C VAL A 107 11.25 -6.16 26.44
N GLU A 108 11.35 -7.49 26.34
CA GLU A 108 12.45 -8.16 25.65
C GLU A 108 11.90 -9.14 24.60
N GLY A 109 12.70 -9.44 23.58
CA GLY A 109 12.36 -10.46 22.57
C GLY A 109 11.46 -9.96 21.42
N LEU A 110 11.11 -8.68 21.37
CA LEU A 110 10.38 -8.10 20.24
C LEU A 110 11.32 -7.86 19.05
N THR A 111 10.96 -8.39 17.89
CA THR A 111 11.66 -8.15 16.62
C THR A 111 10.77 -7.31 15.72
N ALA A 112 11.29 -6.18 15.23
CA ALA A 112 10.56 -5.33 14.29
C ALA A 112 10.30 -6.08 12.98
N SER A 113 9.08 -5.96 12.45
CA SER A 113 8.69 -6.56 11.19
C SER A 113 8.81 -5.54 10.07
N PRO A 114 9.39 -5.90 8.90
CA PRO A 114 9.34 -5.01 7.73
C PRO A 114 7.91 -4.78 7.22
N LEU A 115 6.95 -5.59 7.66
CA LEU A 115 5.53 -5.51 7.31
C LEU A 115 4.69 -4.78 8.38
N THR A 116 5.32 -4.26 9.45
CA THR A 116 4.62 -3.73 10.66
C THR A 116 3.63 -4.72 11.29
N ALA A 117 3.94 -6.01 11.13
CA ALA A 117 3.20 -7.13 11.66
C ALA A 117 4.06 -7.89 12.67
N GLU A 118 4.38 -7.23 13.79
CA GLU A 118 5.19 -7.82 14.86
C GLU A 118 4.51 -9.02 15.50
N MET A 119 5.27 -10.11 15.66
CA MET A 119 4.85 -11.29 16.40
C MET A 119 5.24 -11.15 17.87
N PHE A 120 4.30 -11.43 18.77
CA PHE A 120 4.49 -11.30 20.22
C PHE A 120 4.77 -12.64 20.93
N ASP A 121 4.90 -13.73 20.18
CA ASP A 121 5.12 -15.08 20.71
C ASP A 121 6.47 -15.25 21.41
N THR A 122 7.50 -14.51 20.98
CA THR A 122 8.82 -14.47 21.62
C THR A 122 8.97 -13.37 22.67
N VAL A 123 7.94 -12.56 22.89
CA VAL A 123 8.03 -11.38 23.74
C VAL A 123 7.84 -11.73 25.20
N THR A 124 8.72 -11.22 26.05
CA THR A 124 8.59 -11.31 27.51
C THR A 124 8.49 -9.91 28.13
N VAL A 125 7.81 -9.84 29.28
CA VAL A 125 7.63 -8.60 30.03
C VAL A 125 8.06 -8.82 31.48
N SER A 126 9.05 -8.06 31.92
CA SER A 126 9.49 -8.00 33.31
C SER A 126 9.01 -6.71 34.00
N LYS A 127 8.84 -6.76 35.33
CA LYS A 127 8.62 -5.53 36.10
C LYS A 127 9.88 -4.68 36.03
N SER A 128 9.73 -3.45 35.53
CA SER A 128 10.77 -2.41 35.59
C SER A 128 11.05 -1.97 37.02
#